data_AF-A0ABD6I974-F1
#
_entry.id   AF-A0ABD6I974-F1
#
_cell.length_a   1.000
_cell.length_b   1.000
_cell.length_c   1.000
_cell.angle_alpha   90.00
_cell.angle_beta   90.00
_cell.angle_gamma   90.00
#
_symmetry.space_group_name_H-M   'P 1'
#
loop_
_entity.id
_entity.type
_entity.pdbx_description
1 polymer ?
#
loop_
_entity_poly.entity_id
_entity_poly.type
_entity_poly.pdbx_seq_one_letter_code
_entity_poly.pdbx_strand_id
1 'polypeptide(L)' 'MIKQPLSVEVNGRIWRLFDVQFESDDGICCSVYLYALNREHASYRLEDLKRTGKLTDGDIEEVAGG' A
#
# COMPACT_ATOMS: atom_id res chain seq x y z
N MET A 1 2.98 6.24 -14.67
CA MET A 1 1.62 5.70 -14.42
C MET A 1 1.75 4.28 -13.87
N ILE A 2 1.43 4.07 -12.59
CA ILE A 2 1.46 2.73 -12.01
C ILE A 2 0.26 1.93 -12.55
N LYS A 3 0.52 0.83 -13.26
CA LYS A 3 -0.51 -0.08 -13.82
C LYS A 3 -0.90 -1.15 -12.78
N GLN A 4 -1.37 -0.75 -11.61
CA GLN A 4 -1.89 -1.70 -10.63
C GLN A 4 -3.39 -1.96 -10.89
N PRO A 5 -3.85 -3.23 -10.92
CA PRO A 5 -5.25 -3.53 -11.09
C PRO A 5 -6.07 -3.06 -9.88
N LEU A 6 -7.26 -2.51 -10.09
CA LEU A 6 -8.12 -2.01 -8.99
C LEU A 6 -8.60 -3.13 -8.04
N SER A 7 -8.57 -4.38 -8.50
CA SER A 7 -8.83 -5.55 -7.68
C SER A 7 -8.08 -6.78 -8.20
N VAL A 8 -7.82 -7.73 -7.30
CA VAL A 8 -7.25 -9.04 -7.60
C VAL A 8 -7.99 -10.12 -6.82
N GLU A 9 -8.17 -11.30 -7.40
CA GLU A 9 -8.68 -12.45 -6.68
C GLU A 9 -7.52 -13.31 -6.17
N VAL A 10 -7.51 -13.57 -4.85
CA VAL A 10 -6.51 -14.43 -4.21
C VAL A 10 -7.25 -15.40 -3.29
N ASN A 11 -7.10 -16.70 -3.53
CA ASN A 11 -7.75 -17.75 -2.75
C ASN A 11 -9.28 -17.56 -2.62
N GLY A 12 -9.97 -17.20 -3.70
CA GLY A 12 -11.41 -16.98 -3.73
C GLY A 12 -11.89 -15.72 -3.00
N ARG A 13 -10.99 -14.81 -2.61
CA ARG A 13 -11.32 -13.50 -2.04
C ARG A 13 -10.91 -12.39 -2.98
N ILE A 14 -11.79 -11.41 -3.16
CA ILE A 14 -11.51 -10.20 -3.93
C ILE A 14 -10.82 -9.19 -3.01
N TRP A 15 -9.58 -8.88 -3.32
CA TRP A 15 -8.83 -7.79 -2.74
C TRP A 15 -8.98 -6.56 -3.63
N ARG A 16 -9.11 -5.39 -3.02
CA ARG A 16 -9.27 -4.11 -3.72
C ARG A 16 -8.10 -3.21 -3.40
N LEU A 17 -7.67 -2.44 -4.38
CA LEU A 17 -6.62 -1.44 -4.23
C LEU A 17 -7.16 -0.23 -3.49
N PHE A 18 -6.45 0.21 -2.45
CA PHE A 18 -6.74 1.42 -1.70
C PHE A 18 -5.56 2.39 -1.83
N ASP A 19 -5.85 3.64 -2.16
CA ASP A 19 -4.96 4.78 -1.95
C ASP A 19 -5.06 5.18 -0.48
N VAL A 20 -3.95 5.08 0.26
CA VAL A 20 -3.90 5.39 1.69
C VAL A 20 -2.93 6.52 1.93
N GLN A 21 -3.46 7.64 2.37
CA GLN A 21 -2.69 8.81 2.79
C GLN A 21 -2.55 8.81 4.31
N PHE A 22 -1.33 9.06 4.80
CA PHE A 22 -1.04 9.07 6.22
C PHE A 22 0.12 10.02 6.54
N GLU A 23 0.17 10.48 7.78
CA GLU A 23 1.32 11.20 8.33
C GLU A 23 2.24 10.20 9.05
N SER A 24 3.55 10.33 8.84
CA SER A 24 4.57 9.66 9.64
C SER A 24 4.87 10.46 10.91
N ASP A 25 5.54 9.85 11.88
CA ASP A 25 5.86 10.48 13.17
C ASP A 25 6.69 11.78 13.07
N ASP A 26 7.39 11.99 11.95
CA ASP A 26 8.14 13.21 11.64
C ASP A 26 7.31 14.28 10.90
N GLY A 27 6.00 14.08 10.74
CA GLY A 27 5.09 15.03 10.11
C GLY A 27 5.10 14.99 8.58
N ILE A 28 5.71 13.98 7.96
CA ILE A 28 5.74 13.85 6.50
C ILE A 28 4.44 13.20 6.00
N CYS A 29 3.74 13.89 5.10
CA CYS A 29 2.61 13.34 4.38
C CYS A 29 3.09 12.28 3.38
N CYS A 30 2.73 11.03 3.64
CA CYS A 30 3.05 9.87 2.82
C CYS A 30 1.79 9.33 2.14
N SER A 31 1.97 8.68 0.99
CA SER A 31 0.92 7.89 0.34
C SER A 31 1.43 6.49 0.00
N VAL A 32 0.55 5.51 0.11
CA VAL A 32 0.84 4.12 -0.26
C VAL A 32 -0.39 3.47 -0.88
N TYR A 33 -0.16 2.61 -1.87
CA TYR A 33 -1.19 1.75 -2.45
C TYR A 33 -1.16 0.37 -1.78
N LEU A 34 -2.29 -0.04 -1.20
CA LEU A 34 -2.40 -1.31 -0.47
C LEU A 34 -3.61 -2.10 -0.96
N TYR A 35 -3.43 -3.40 -1.16
CA TYR A 35 -4.57 -4.31 -1.33
C TYR A 35 -5.15 -4.72 0.02
N ALA A 36 -6.47 -4.54 0.17
CA ALA A 36 -7.24 -4.97 1.34
C ALA A 36 -8.65 -5.47 0.95
N LEU A 37 -9.33 -6.12 1.90
CA LEU A 37 -10.69 -6.66 1.68
C LEU A 37 -11.77 -5.57 1.80
N ASN A 38 -11.54 -4.61 2.68
CA ASN A 38 -12.40 -3.47 2.95
C ASN A 38 -11.55 -2.34 3.59
N ARG A 39 -12.19 -1.21 3.90
CA ARG A 39 -11.50 -0.03 4.48
C ARG A 39 -10.86 -0.31 5.84
N GLU A 40 -11.54 -1.06 6.71
CA GLU A 40 -11.03 -1.39 8.05
C GLU A 40 -9.81 -2.32 7.97
N HIS A 41 -9.84 -3.30 7.07
CA HIS A 41 -8.69 -4.15 6.81
C HIS A 41 -7.51 -3.34 6.24
N ALA A 42 -7.77 -2.30 5.44
CA ALA A 42 -6.73 -1.41 4.94
C ALA A 42 -6.02 -0.65 6.08
N SER A 43 -6.76 -0.19 7.10
CA SER A 43 -6.14 0.45 8.29
C SER A 43 -5.25 -0.51 9.06
N TYR A 44 -5.71 -1.74 9.33
CA TYR A 44 -4.87 -2.73 10.01
C TYR A 44 -3.61 -3.11 9.23
N ARG A 45 -3.71 -3.16 7.90
CA ARG A 45 -2.57 -3.43 7.01
C ARG A 45 -1.56 -2.29 7.03
N LEU A 46 -2.01 -1.03 7.09
CA LEU A 46 -1.12 0.11 7.25
C LEU A 46 -0.38 0.07 8.59
N GLU A 47 -1.09 -0.20 9.70
CA GLU A 47 -0.46 -0.30 11.02
C GLU A 47 0.58 -1.42 11.08
N ASP A 48 0.27 -2.58 10.50
CA ASP A 48 1.21 -3.69 10.45
C ASP A 48 2.44 -3.38 9.57
N LEU A 49 2.23 -2.70 8.44
CA LEU A 49 3.30 -2.22 7.56
C LEU A 49 4.22 -1.22 8.29
N LYS A 50 3.64 -0.24 9.00
CA LYS A 50 4.40 0.74 9.80
C LYS A 50 5.26 0.05 10.88
N ARG A 51 4.75 -1.04 11.46
CA ARG A 51 5.43 -1.75 12.56
C ARG A 51 6.48 -2.75 12.09
N THR A 52 6.27 -3.41 10.96
CA THR A 52 7.04 -4.61 10.59
C THR A 52 7.58 -4.61 9.15
N GLY A 53 7.25 -3.59 8.36
CA GLY A 53 7.68 -3.48 6.97
C GLY A 53 9.19 -3.55 6.84
N LYS A 54 9.67 -4.35 5.89
CA LYS A 54 11.07 -4.43 5.50
C LYS A 54 11.18 -4.23 4.01
N LEU A 55 12.19 -3.46 3.61
CA LEU A 55 12.60 -3.40 2.21
C LEU A 55 13.31 -4.70 1.86
N THR A 56 12.94 -5.28 0.73
CA THR A 56 13.69 -6.36 0.10
C THR A 56 14.62 -5.78 -0.97
N ASP A 57 15.71 -6.49 -1.25
CA ASP A 57 16.77 -6.01 -2.13
C ASP A 57 16.23 -5.84 -3.57
N GLY A 58 16.36 -4.63 -4.14
CA GLY A 58 15.90 -4.32 -5.50
C GLY A 58 14.46 -3.80 -5.64
N ASP A 59 13.76 -3.49 -4.54
CA ASP A 59 12.34 -3.08 -4.59
C ASP A 59 12.07 -1.57 -4.57
N ILE A 60 13.11 -0.74 -4.63
CA ILE A 60 12.96 0.72 -4.72
C ILE A 60 13.24 1.15 -6.16
N GLU A 61 12.16 1.45 -6.88
CA GLU A 61 12.23 2.03 -8.21
C GLU A 61 11.75 3.49 -8.14
N GLU A 62 12.60 4.42 -8.55
CA GLU A 62 12.17 5.81 -8.74
C GLU A 62 11.26 5.87 -9.96
N VAL A 63 10.00 6.26 -9.75
CA VAL A 63 9.11 6.56 -10.88
C VAL A 63 9.51 7.92 -11.42
N ALA A 64 10.35 7.94 -12.46
CA ALA A 64 10.66 9.16 -13.19
C ALA A 64 9.35 9.79 -13.69
N GLY A 65 9.00 10.95 -13.13
CA GLY A 65 7.87 11.75 -13.58
C GLY A 65 8.11 12.18 -15.03
N GLY A 66 7.13 11.90 -15.89
CA GLY A 66 7.07 12.47 -17.24
C GLY A 66 6.58 13.91 -17.21
#